data_AF-A0A7C2KNW9-F1
#
_entry.id   AF-A0A7C2KNW9-F1
#
_cell.length_a   1.000
_cell.length_b   1.000
_cell.length_c   1.000
_cell.angle_alpha   90.00
_cell.angle_beta   90.00
_cell.angle_gamma   90.00
#
_symmetry.space_group_name_H-M   'P 1'
#
loop_
_entity.id
_entity.type
_entity.pdbx_description
1 polymer ?
#
loop_
_entity_poly.entity_id
_entity_poly.type
_entity_poly.pdbx_seq_one_letter_code
_entity_poly.pdbx_strand_id
1 'polypeptide(L)'
;GGSDDWATSDLAMRADQWVEDARYRWRIEAYHRGITQYCGIERAQHRAARAQRNHIGLALRAFLRLAWHRLRTGTSWFEATAAIVREAIRAYLAHPRSTQLSTA
;
A
#
# COMPACT_ATOMS: atom_id res chain seq x y z
N GLY A 1 18.33 17.55 -20.08
CA GLY A 1 17.70 18.77 -19.55
C GLY A 1 16.43 18.99 -20.30
N GLY A 2 15.29 18.74 -19.66
CA GLY A 2 14.00 19.24 -20.12
C GLY A 2 13.58 20.30 -19.12
N SER A 3 13.15 21.46 -19.60
CA SER A 3 12.47 22.44 -18.75
C SER A 3 11.11 21.86 -18.39
N ASP A 4 10.84 21.68 -17.10
CA ASP A 4 9.50 21.35 -16.62
C ASP A 4 8.67 22.65 -16.67
N ASP A 5 7.82 22.77 -17.68
CA ASP A 5 6.86 23.86 -17.78
C ASP A 5 5.58 23.50 -16.99
N TRP A 6 5.13 24.42 -16.14
CA TRP A 6 3.99 24.20 -15.23
C TRP A 6 2.85 25.18 -15.54
N ALA A 7 1.61 24.70 -15.41
CA ALA A 7 0.40 25.50 -15.61
C ALA A 7 -0.59 25.28 -14.46
N THR A 8 -1.21 26.35 -13.98
CA THR A 8 -2.26 26.33 -12.95
C THR A 8 -3.40 27.24 -13.37
N SER A 9 -4.61 26.92 -12.93
CA SER A 9 -5.77 27.81 -13.04
C SER A 9 -5.81 28.86 -11.92
N ASP A 10 -4.98 28.72 -10.88
CA ASP A 10 -4.90 29.68 -9.77
C ASP A 10 -3.97 30.85 -10.11
N LEU A 11 -4.57 31.98 -10.49
CA LEU A 11 -3.86 33.21 -10.86
C LEU A 11 -3.15 33.88 -9.66
N ALA A 12 -3.52 33.53 -8.43
CA ALA A 12 -2.92 34.09 -7.22
C ALA A 12 -1.80 33.21 -6.65
N MET A 13 -1.53 32.05 -7.27
CA MET A 13 -0.55 31.08 -6.77
C MET A 13 0.85 31.67 -6.72
N ARG A 14 1.46 31.62 -5.54
CA ARG A 14 2.81 32.13 -5.30
C ARG A 14 3.87 31.06 -5.59
N ALA A 15 5.08 31.50 -5.93
CA ALA A 15 6.19 30.61 -6.30
C ALA A 15 6.60 29.61 -5.19
N ASP A 16 6.42 29.96 -3.92
CA ASP A 16 6.65 29.05 -2.79
C ASP A 16 5.56 28.00 -2.64
N GLN A 17 4.30 28.37 -2.89
CA GLN A 17 3.19 27.43 -2.91
C GLN A 17 3.35 26.37 -4.01
N TRP A 18 3.85 26.79 -5.18
CA TRP A 18 4.24 25.88 -6.26
C TRP A 18 5.27 24.82 -5.84
N VAL A 19 6.32 25.23 -5.12
CA VAL A 19 7.37 24.32 -4.66
C VAL A 19 6.78 23.25 -3.73
N GLU A 20 5.88 23.63 -2.84
CA GLU A 20 5.21 22.69 -1.95
C GLU A 20 4.25 21.74 -2.69
N ASP A 21 3.48 22.25 -3.66
CA ASP A 21 2.60 21.41 -4.48
C ASP A 21 3.38 20.41 -5.35
N ALA A 22 4.53 20.83 -5.89
CA ALA A 22 5.42 19.94 -6.60
C ALA A 22 5.96 18.81 -5.70
N ARG A 23 6.20 19.05 -4.40
CA ARG A 23 6.56 17.98 -3.45
C ARG A 23 5.42 16.98 -3.26
N TYR A 24 4.17 17.44 -3.27
CA TYR A 24 3.01 16.55 -3.12
C TYR A 24 2.82 15.61 -4.32
N ARG A 25 3.31 15.96 -5.52
CA ARG A 25 3.27 15.08 -6.71
C ARG A 25 3.83 13.70 -6.42
N TRP A 26 4.92 13.58 -5.67
CA TRP A 26 5.53 12.29 -5.33
C TRP A 26 4.65 11.40 -4.42
N ARG A 27 3.63 11.97 -3.77
CA ARG A 27 2.70 11.19 -2.94
C ARG A 27 1.89 10.18 -3.75
N ILE A 28 1.59 10.46 -5.03
CA ILE A 28 0.88 9.48 -5.88
C ILE A 28 1.76 8.25 -6.16
N GLU A 29 3.06 8.47 -6.34
CA GLU A 29 4.01 7.37 -6.54
C GLU A 29 4.20 6.56 -5.27
N ALA A 30 4.31 7.23 -4.11
CA ALA A 30 4.35 6.55 -2.82
C ALA A 30 3.07 5.73 -2.58
N TYR A 31 1.91 6.25 -2.97
CA TYR A 31 0.64 5.54 -2.95
C TYR A 31 0.68 4.29 -3.85
N HIS A 32 1.03 4.43 -5.13
CA HIS A 32 1.08 3.31 -6.08
C HIS A 32 2.08 2.23 -5.64
N ARG A 33 3.27 2.63 -5.18
CA ARG A 33 4.26 1.69 -4.66
C ARG A 33 3.73 0.96 -3.43
N GLY A 34 3.11 1.69 -2.51
CA GLY A 34 2.55 1.12 -1.29
C GLY A 34 1.45 0.09 -1.55
N ILE A 35 0.49 0.40 -2.42
CA ILE A 35 -0.63 -0.49 -2.70
C ILE A 35 -0.20 -1.73 -3.50
N THR A 36 0.74 -1.59 -4.44
CA THR A 36 1.31 -2.73 -5.15
C THR A 36 2.10 -3.64 -4.21
N GLN A 37 3.00 -3.07 -3.41
CA GLN A 37 3.91 -3.85 -2.58
C GLN A 37 3.24 -4.51 -1.38
N TYR A 38 2.38 -3.78 -0.66
CA TYR A 38 1.82 -4.23 0.62
C TYR A 38 0.38 -4.73 0.52
N CYS A 39 -0.31 -4.50 -0.60
CA CYS A 39 -1.69 -4.98 -0.80
C CYS A 39 -1.87 -5.84 -2.05
N GLY A 40 -0.83 -5.99 -2.89
CA GLY A 40 -0.83 -6.93 -4.01
C GLY A 40 -1.93 -6.66 -5.03
N ILE A 41 -2.28 -5.39 -5.27
CA ILE A 41 -3.40 -5.00 -6.15
C ILE A 41 -3.28 -5.61 -7.56
N GLU A 42 -2.06 -5.79 -8.06
CA GLU A 42 -1.73 -6.38 -9.37
C GLU A 42 -1.60 -7.92 -9.37
N ARG A 43 -1.67 -8.57 -8.20
CA ARG A 43 -1.44 -10.02 -8.07
C ARG A 43 -2.67 -10.88 -8.38
N ALA A 44 -3.76 -10.26 -8.78
CA ALA A 44 -4.96 -10.93 -9.27
C ALA A 44 -4.65 -11.85 -10.48
N GLN A 45 -4.81 -13.17 -10.33
CA GLN A 45 -4.63 -14.15 -11.44
C GLN A 45 -5.95 -14.69 -12.01
N HIS A 46 -7.09 -14.12 -11.62
CA HIS A 46 -8.40 -14.58 -12.08
C HIS A 46 -8.80 -13.89 -13.40
N ARG A 47 -9.55 -14.62 -14.23
CA ARG A 47 -9.99 -14.16 -15.56
C ARG A 47 -11.36 -13.49 -15.55
N ALA A 48 -12.18 -13.74 -14.54
CA ALA A 48 -13.51 -13.18 -14.45
C ALA A 48 -13.46 -11.71 -14.00
N ALA A 49 -14.09 -10.81 -14.77
CA ALA A 49 -14.11 -9.37 -14.48
C ALA A 49 -14.68 -9.01 -13.10
N ARG A 50 -15.62 -9.81 -12.58
CA ARG A 50 -16.14 -9.62 -11.21
C ARG A 50 -15.06 -9.90 -10.16
N ALA A 51 -14.29 -10.97 -10.33
CA ALA A 51 -13.21 -11.29 -9.41
C ALA A 51 -12.11 -10.21 -9.44
N GLN A 52 -11.81 -9.64 -10.62
CA GLN A 52 -10.84 -8.54 -10.80
C GLN A 52 -11.23 -7.31 -10.01
N ARG A 53 -12.46 -6.86 -10.21
CA ARG A 53 -13.00 -5.70 -9.48
C ARG A 53 -13.05 -5.95 -7.97
N ASN A 54 -13.40 -7.15 -7.55
CA ASN A 54 -13.40 -7.50 -6.13
C ASN A 54 -12.00 -7.46 -5.52
N HIS A 55 -10.99 -8.05 -6.18
CA HIS A 55 -9.60 -8.02 -5.71
C HIS A 55 -9.06 -6.60 -5.62
N ILE A 56 -9.25 -5.80 -6.66
CA ILE A 56 -8.87 -4.38 -6.70
C ILE A 56 -9.53 -3.63 -5.54
N GLY A 57 -10.84 -3.82 -5.35
CA GLY A 57 -11.60 -3.18 -4.27
C GLY A 57 -11.12 -3.59 -2.87
N LEU A 58 -10.78 -4.86 -2.66
CA LEU A 58 -10.24 -5.35 -1.38
C LEU A 58 -8.83 -4.82 -1.13
N ALA A 59 -7.96 -4.79 -2.14
CA ALA A 59 -6.62 -4.23 -2.03
C ALA A 59 -6.65 -2.73 -1.67
N LEU A 60 -7.55 -1.95 -2.29
CA LEU A 60 -7.76 -0.53 -1.94
C LEU A 60 -8.22 -0.37 -0.49
N ARG A 61 -9.19 -1.18 -0.04
CA ARG A 61 -9.70 -1.14 1.34
C ARG A 61 -8.64 -1.54 2.37
N ALA A 62 -7.80 -2.51 2.05
CA ALA A 62 -6.67 -2.92 2.89
C ALA A 62 -5.63 -1.79 2.97
N PHE A 63 -5.30 -1.17 1.83
CA PHE A 63 -4.35 -0.06 1.79
C PHE A 63 -4.82 1.13 2.62
N LEU A 64 -6.10 1.51 2.54
CA LEU A 64 -6.66 2.60 3.36
C LEU A 64 -6.49 2.34 4.87
N ARG A 65 -6.73 1.10 5.32
CA ARG A 65 -6.51 0.71 6.72
C ARG A 65 -5.03 0.80 7.10
N LEU A 66 -4.14 0.33 6.23
CA LEU A 66 -2.69 0.35 6.46
C LEU A 66 -2.13 1.79 6.47
N ALA A 67 -2.60 2.65 5.57
CA ALA A 67 -2.27 4.07 5.52
C ALA A 67 -2.75 4.81 6.77
N TRP A 68 -3.99 4.56 7.18
CA TRP A 68 -4.53 5.13 8.42
C TRP A 68 -3.75 4.67 9.65
N HIS A 69 -3.41 3.38 9.73
CA HIS A 69 -2.59 2.86 10.82
C HIS A 69 -1.23 3.58 10.87
N ARG A 70 -0.53 3.67 9.73
CA ARG A 70 0.74 4.42 9.64
C ARG A 70 0.62 5.86 10.12
N LEU A 71 -0.43 6.59 9.71
CA LEU A 71 -0.64 7.97 10.13
C LEU A 71 -0.90 8.09 11.64
N ARG A 72 -1.56 7.10 12.23
CA ARG A 72 -1.88 7.10 13.67
C ARG A 72 -0.74 6.66 14.57
N THR A 73 0.07 5.70 14.14
CA THR A 73 1.09 5.06 14.99
C THR A 73 2.52 5.43 14.63
N GLY A 74 2.74 6.03 13.45
CA GLY A 74 4.07 6.24 12.90
C GLY A 74 4.71 4.97 12.34
N THR A 75 4.09 3.79 12.51
CA THR A 75 4.62 2.52 12.03
C THR A 75 4.63 2.49 10.50
N SER A 76 5.78 2.11 9.90
CA SER A 76 5.88 1.98 8.45
C SER A 76 4.95 0.88 7.91
N TRP A 77 4.57 0.97 6.64
CA TRP A 77 3.76 -0.08 6.00
C TRP A 77 4.46 -1.44 6.01
N PHE A 78 5.78 -1.45 5.81
CA PHE A 78 6.61 -2.64 5.93
C PHE A 78 6.49 -3.25 7.32
N GLU A 79 6.71 -2.46 8.37
CA GLU A 79 6.71 -2.98 9.73
C GLU A 79 5.31 -3.43 10.16
N ALA A 80 4.26 -2.68 9.80
CA ALA A 80 2.89 -3.06 10.10
C ALA A 80 2.49 -4.39 9.45
N THR A 81 2.91 -4.63 8.21
CA THR A 81 2.64 -5.91 7.52
C THR A 81 3.52 -7.05 8.05
N ALA A 82 4.82 -6.79 8.27
CA ALA A 82 5.74 -7.78 8.83
C ALA A 82 5.37 -8.19 10.26
N ALA A 83 4.85 -7.27 11.08
CA ALA A 83 4.39 -7.56 12.44
C ALA A 83 3.25 -8.59 12.45
N ILE A 84 2.27 -8.48 11.53
CA ILE A 84 1.17 -9.45 11.42
C ILE A 84 1.72 -10.86 11.17
N VAL A 85 2.65 -10.99 10.22
CA VAL A 85 3.26 -12.29 9.86
C VAL A 85 4.11 -12.83 11.00
N ARG A 86 4.96 -12.00 11.61
CA ARG A 86 5.81 -12.41 12.73
C ARG A 86 4.98 -12.85 13.93
N GLU A 87 3.89 -12.15 14.24
CA GLU A 87 2.99 -12.52 15.34
C GLU A 87 2.28 -13.85 15.06
N ALA A 88 1.81 -14.05 13.83
CA ALA A 88 1.23 -15.34 13.42
C ALA A 88 2.24 -16.50 13.55
N ILE A 89 3.49 -16.28 13.14
CA ILE A 89 4.57 -17.27 13.29
C ILE A 89 4.84 -17.55 14.77
N ARG A 90 4.98 -16.52 15.61
CA ARG A 90 5.19 -16.69 17.07
C ARG A 90 4.05 -17.48 17.70
N ALA A 91 2.81 -17.15 17.38
CA ALA A 91 1.64 -17.85 17.88
C ALA A 91 1.63 -19.33 17.46
N TYR A 92 1.99 -19.61 16.21
CA TYR A 92 2.12 -20.99 15.71
C TYR A 92 3.23 -21.77 16.42
N LEU A 93 4.41 -21.17 16.61
CA LEU A 93 5.53 -21.82 17.30
C LEU A 93 5.25 -22.09 18.78
N ALA A 94 4.47 -21.21 19.43
CA ALA A 94 4.05 -21.40 20.82
C ALA A 94 3.02 -22.53 20.98
N HIS A 95 2.17 -22.74 19.97
CA HIS A 95 1.14 -23.79 19.98
C HIS A 95 1.10 -24.53 18.63
N PRO A 96 2.11 -25.35 18.32
CA PRO A 96 2.19 -26.00 17.01
C PRO A 96 1.00 -26.94 16.85
N ARG A 97 0.16 -26.68 15.84
CA ARG A 97 -0.82 -27.69 15.40
C ARG A 97 -0.06 -28.70 14.56
N SER A 98 0.22 -29.85 15.15
CA SER A 98 0.85 -30.99 14.47
C SER A 98 -0.14 -31.62 13.49
N THR A 99 -0.29 -31.03 12.31
CA THR A 99 -0.81 -31.79 11.18
C THR A 99 0.40 -32.46 10.56
N GLN A 100 0.78 -33.64 11.05
CA GLN A 100 1.70 -34.48 10.28
C GLN A 100 0.97 -34.82 8.98
N LEU A 101 1.35 -34.16 7.89
CA LEU A 101 1.06 -34.67 6.55
C LEU A 101 1.84 -35.98 6.45
N SER A 102 1.13 -37.08 6.72
CA SER A 102 1.59 -38.44 6.44
C SER A 102 2.14 -38.45 5.03
N THR A 103 3.46 -38.48 4.91
CA THR A 103 4.14 -38.72 3.64
C THR A 103 4.20 -40.23 3.50
N ALA A 104 3.14 -40.77 2.91
CA ALA A 104 3.12 -42.12 2.37
C ALA A 104 3.66 -42.09 0.93
#